data_AF-A6EQE3-F1
#
_entry.id   AF-A6EQE3-F1
#
_cell.length_a   1.000
_cell.length_b   1.000
_cell.length_c   1.000
_cell.angle_alpha   90.00
_cell.angle_beta   90.00
_cell.angle_gamma   90.00
#
_symmetry.space_group_name_H-M   'P 1'
#
loop_
_entity.id
_entity.type
_entity.pdbx_description
1 polymer ?
#
loop_
_entity_poly.entity_id
_entity_poly.type
_entity_poly.pdbx_seq_one_letter_code
_entity_poly.pdbx_strand_id
1 'polypeptide(L)'
;MKQITPLLLFVFISVFGYSTSVNAQNFTDTLNTVYLNKSPNSFLQKSNYHLLNEALIDMESINFSKEIRVSKKQKTVINLENGDTILKSRYLKTLRSSANSTDDINAFYTRVYLKIPSLKNEALDDSTLSKLYIAVKNNSLRGKLDHAGKELSWL
;
A
#
# COMPACT_ATOMS: atom_id res chain seq x y z
N MET A 1 -81.01 34.08 37.46
CA MET A 1 -80.64 33.24 36.29
C MET A 1 -79.30 33.73 35.77
N LYS A 2 -78.40 32.78 35.47
CA LYS A 2 -76.95 32.95 35.37
C LYS A 2 -76.55 33.72 34.09
N GLN A 3 -75.76 34.78 34.23
CA GLN A 3 -74.95 35.34 33.14
C GLN A 3 -73.47 35.14 33.50
N ILE A 4 -72.85 34.22 32.79
CA ILE A 4 -71.42 33.88 32.76
C ILE A 4 -71.21 33.82 31.23
N THR A 5 -70.40 34.59 30.51
CA THR A 5 -69.10 35.24 30.75
C THR A 5 -68.73 36.01 29.47
N PRO A 6 -68.37 37.30 29.50
CA PRO A 6 -67.58 37.89 28.42
C PRO A 6 -66.07 37.90 28.75
N LEU A 7 -65.70 37.64 30.01
CA LEU A 7 -64.31 37.79 30.49
C LEU A 7 -63.39 36.62 30.09
N LEU A 8 -63.95 35.45 29.75
CA LEU A 8 -63.18 34.27 29.34
C LEU A 8 -62.74 34.30 27.87
N LEU A 9 -63.44 35.07 27.01
CA LEU A 9 -63.10 35.15 25.59
C LEU A 9 -61.91 36.09 25.33
N PHE A 10 -61.74 37.12 26.17
CA PHE A 10 -60.65 38.09 26.02
C PHE A 10 -59.29 37.58 26.51
N VAL A 11 -59.29 36.64 27.46
CA VAL A 11 -58.05 36.01 27.97
C VAL A 11 -57.51 34.95 27.00
N PHE A 12 -58.36 34.32 26.18
CA PHE A 12 -57.90 33.31 25.23
C PHE A 12 -57.14 33.91 24.03
N ILE A 13 -57.46 35.15 23.64
CA ILE A 13 -56.83 35.82 22.48
C ILE A 13 -55.46 36.43 22.85
N SER A 14 -55.25 36.83 24.11
CA SER A 14 -53.97 37.42 24.55
C SER A 14 -52.86 36.40 24.80
N VAL A 15 -53.19 35.12 25.00
CA VAL A 15 -52.21 34.06 25.28
C VAL A 15 -51.65 33.40 24.02
N PHE A 16 -52.34 33.49 22.88
CA PHE A 16 -51.90 32.87 21.62
C PHE A 16 -50.95 33.73 20.76
N GLY A 17 -50.69 34.99 21.14
CA GLY A 17 -49.82 35.90 20.39
C GLY A 17 -48.31 35.75 20.65
N TYR A 18 -47.89 34.92 21.61
CA TYR A 18 -46.51 34.86 22.10
C TYR A 18 -45.76 33.57 21.77
N SER A 19 -46.23 32.80 20.79
CA SER A 19 -45.55 31.57 20.38
C SER A 19 -45.03 31.67 18.95
N THR A 20 -43.71 31.58 18.84
CA THR A 20 -42.88 31.25 17.66
C THR A 20 -42.33 32.39 16.80
N SER A 21 -41.55 33.28 17.42
CA SER A 21 -40.32 33.76 16.76
C SER A 21 -39.26 32.65 16.81
N VAL A 22 -39.45 31.58 16.04
CA VAL A 22 -38.34 30.64 15.79
C VAL A 22 -37.34 31.40 14.95
N ASN A 23 -36.31 31.93 15.60
CA ASN A 23 -35.10 32.35 14.91
C ASN A 23 -34.56 31.10 14.22
N ALA A 24 -34.92 30.91 12.95
CA ALA A 24 -34.17 30.04 12.07
C ALA A 24 -32.76 30.61 12.08
N GLN A 25 -31.88 30.02 12.90
CA GLN A 25 -30.45 30.22 12.75
C GLN A 25 -30.12 29.66 11.38
N ASN A 26 -30.13 30.55 10.40
CA ASN A 26 -29.52 30.30 9.11
C ASN A 26 -28.04 30.10 9.42
N PHE A 27 -27.65 28.85 9.66
CA PHE A 27 -26.27 28.40 9.52
C PHE A 27 -25.92 28.55 8.03
N THR A 28 -25.62 29.79 7.65
CA THR A 28 -24.81 30.10 6.49
C THR A 28 -23.36 29.89 6.89
N ASP A 29 -23.06 28.71 7.45
CA ASP A 29 -21.70 28.19 7.40
C ASP A 29 -21.51 27.84 5.93
N THR A 30 -21.07 28.82 5.15
CA THR A 30 -20.37 28.55 3.91
C THR A 30 -19.29 27.55 4.28
N LEU A 31 -19.46 26.30 3.83
CA LEU A 31 -18.42 25.28 3.90
C LEU A 31 -17.15 25.93 3.35
N ASN A 32 -16.26 26.35 4.26
CA ASN A 32 -14.95 26.82 3.87
C ASN A 32 -14.37 25.68 3.04
N THR A 33 -14.11 25.97 1.77
CA THR A 33 -13.49 24.99 0.89
C THR A 33 -12.15 24.67 1.53
N VAL A 34 -12.06 23.51 2.17
CA VAL A 34 -10.78 23.00 2.66
C VAL A 34 -10.03 22.63 1.40
N TYR A 35 -9.24 23.57 0.90
CA TYR A 35 -8.16 23.23 0.01
C TYR A 35 -7.27 22.30 0.82
N LEU A 36 -7.28 21.01 0.48
CA LEU A 36 -6.16 20.15 0.78
C LEU A 36 -4.98 20.87 0.13
N ASN A 37 -4.24 21.64 0.92
CA ASN A 37 -2.94 22.15 0.54
C ASN A 37 -2.14 20.89 0.24
N LYS A 38 -2.14 20.51 -1.04
CA LYS A 38 -1.21 19.56 -1.60
C LYS A 38 0.12 20.23 -1.36
N SER A 39 0.75 19.90 -0.24
CA SER A 39 2.11 20.29 0.04
C SER A 39 2.87 20.08 -1.27
N PRO A 40 3.69 21.05 -1.75
CA PRO A 40 4.48 20.85 -2.95
C PRO A 40 5.37 19.60 -2.86
N ASN A 41 5.53 19.07 -1.63
CA ASN A 41 6.20 17.84 -1.30
C ASN A 41 5.31 16.58 -1.35
N SER A 42 4.10 16.62 -1.94
CA SER A 42 3.50 15.41 -2.53
C SER A 42 4.30 15.07 -3.80
N PHE A 43 5.60 14.84 -3.62
CA PHE A 43 6.39 14.07 -4.55
C PHE A 43 5.64 12.76 -4.67
N LEU A 44 4.95 12.57 -5.80
CA LEU A 44 4.64 11.23 -6.28
C LEU A 44 5.97 10.51 -6.25
N GLN A 45 6.19 9.72 -5.20
CA GLN A 45 7.47 9.08 -4.96
C GLN A 45 7.61 8.08 -6.10
N LYS A 46 8.43 8.45 -7.10
CA LYS A 46 8.54 7.70 -8.36
C LYS A 46 8.75 6.22 -8.03
N SER A 47 7.93 5.36 -8.62
CA SER A 47 8.05 3.91 -8.43
C SER A 47 9.50 3.49 -8.65
N ASN A 48 10.03 2.74 -7.70
CA ASN A 48 11.41 2.24 -7.74
C ASN A 48 11.45 0.71 -7.76
N TYR A 49 10.29 0.07 -7.91
CA TYR A 49 10.16 -1.38 -8.00
C TYR A 49 10.91 -1.95 -9.21
N HIS A 50 10.63 -1.43 -10.41
CA HIS A 50 11.31 -1.86 -11.64
C HIS A 50 12.83 -1.62 -11.56
N LEU A 51 13.25 -0.43 -11.11
CA LEU A 51 14.67 -0.10 -10.94
C LEU A 51 15.39 -1.04 -9.98
N LEU A 52 14.74 -1.46 -8.90
CA LEU A 52 15.31 -2.44 -7.99
C LEU A 52 15.49 -3.80 -8.67
N ASN A 53 14.54 -4.23 -9.49
CA ASN A 53 14.61 -5.52 -10.17
C ASN A 53 15.70 -5.55 -11.23
N GLU A 54 15.80 -4.50 -12.05
CA GLU A 54 16.91 -4.32 -12.99
C GLU A 54 18.25 -4.37 -12.26
N ALA A 55 18.39 -3.61 -11.16
CA ALA A 55 19.62 -3.62 -10.37
C ALA A 55 19.94 -5.01 -9.77
N LEU A 56 18.95 -5.83 -9.44
CA LEU A 56 19.17 -7.20 -8.97
C LEU A 56 19.56 -8.14 -10.12
N ILE A 57 19.02 -7.92 -11.32
CA ILE A 57 19.35 -8.69 -12.53
C ILE A 57 20.79 -8.44 -12.95
N ASP A 58 21.23 -7.17 -12.89
CA ASP A 58 22.58 -6.75 -13.31
C ASP A 58 23.67 -7.10 -12.28
N MET A 59 23.29 -7.51 -11.07
CA MET A 59 24.25 -7.93 -10.05
C MET A 59 24.82 -9.32 -10.37
N GLU A 60 26.14 -9.37 -10.56
CA GLU A 60 26.89 -10.63 -10.68
C GLU A 60 26.66 -11.55 -9.49
N SER A 61 26.64 -10.99 -8.28
CA SER A 61 26.34 -11.75 -7.05
C SER A 61 25.50 -10.95 -6.06
N ILE A 62 24.53 -11.64 -5.45
CA ILE A 62 23.58 -11.07 -4.49
C ILE A 62 23.79 -11.74 -3.14
N ASN A 63 24.39 -11.01 -2.20
CA ASN A 63 24.41 -11.44 -0.81
C ASN A 63 23.11 -11.03 -0.10
N PHE A 64 22.06 -11.83 -0.27
CA PHE A 64 20.75 -11.54 0.32
C PHE A 64 20.80 -11.27 1.83
N SER A 65 21.61 -12.02 2.58
CA SER A 65 21.70 -11.82 4.03
C SER A 65 22.22 -10.42 4.39
N LYS A 66 23.23 -9.94 3.66
CA LYS A 66 23.75 -8.58 3.79
C LYS A 66 22.70 -7.56 3.38
N GLU A 67 22.11 -7.68 2.20
CA GLU A 67 21.14 -6.72 1.65
C GLU A 67 19.86 -6.61 2.51
N ILE A 68 19.34 -7.74 2.99
CA ILE A 68 18.20 -7.77 3.92
C ILE A 68 18.55 -7.07 5.25
N ARG A 69 19.77 -7.27 5.76
CA ARG A 69 20.22 -6.63 7.00
C ARG A 69 20.38 -5.12 6.84
N VAL A 70 21.00 -4.67 5.75
CA VAL A 70 21.19 -3.25 5.44
C VAL A 70 19.83 -2.55 5.26
N SER A 71 18.96 -3.11 4.42
CA SER A 71 17.62 -2.53 4.18
C SER A 71 16.74 -2.47 5.42
N LYS A 72 16.87 -3.43 6.36
CA LYS A 72 16.21 -3.35 7.68
C LYS A 72 16.73 -2.18 8.52
N LYS A 73 18.06 -2.02 8.62
CA LYS A 73 18.66 -0.94 9.42
C LYS A 73 18.28 0.43 8.87
N GLN A 74 18.31 0.58 7.56
CA GLN A 74 17.99 1.82 6.85
C GLN A 74 16.49 2.05 6.68
N LYS A 75 15.64 1.07 7.05
CA LYS A 75 14.18 1.08 6.83
C LYS A 75 13.80 1.42 5.38
N THR A 76 14.58 0.93 4.41
CA THR A 76 14.38 1.22 2.99
C THR A 76 13.05 0.67 2.51
N VAL A 77 12.30 1.49 1.77
CA VAL A 77 11.03 1.13 1.15
C VAL A 77 11.15 1.06 -0.36
N ILE A 78 10.29 0.24 -0.95
CA ILE A 78 10.01 0.14 -2.36
C ILE A 78 8.66 0.81 -2.58
N ASN A 79 8.61 1.78 -3.47
CA ASN A 79 7.39 2.46 -3.87
C ASN A 79 6.88 1.81 -5.14
N LEU A 80 5.58 1.53 -5.14
CA LEU A 80 4.86 0.91 -6.24
C LEU A 80 4.14 1.98 -7.07
N GLU A 81 3.81 1.67 -8.32
CA GLU A 81 3.03 2.56 -9.19
C GLU A 81 1.63 2.80 -8.65
N ASN A 82 1.05 1.80 -7.97
CA ASN A 82 -0.25 1.92 -7.31
C ASN A 82 -0.24 2.81 -6.05
N GLY A 83 0.92 3.36 -5.65
CA GLY A 83 1.09 4.21 -4.47
C GLY A 83 1.34 3.45 -3.16
N ASP A 84 1.29 2.12 -3.17
CA ASP A 84 1.66 1.31 -2.01
C ASP A 84 3.17 1.35 -1.76
N THR A 85 3.54 1.04 -0.51
CA THR A 85 4.95 0.90 -0.13
C THR A 85 5.21 -0.46 0.49
N ILE A 86 6.36 -1.06 0.16
CA ILE A 86 6.81 -2.33 0.71
C ILE A 86 8.20 -2.16 1.31
N LEU A 87 8.44 -2.71 2.48
CA LEU A 87 9.80 -2.77 3.02
C LEU A 87 10.71 -3.57 2.07
N LYS A 88 11.81 -2.97 1.59
CA LYS A 88 12.80 -3.64 0.73
C LYS A 88 13.27 -4.96 1.34
N SER A 89 13.45 -4.99 2.66
CA SER A 89 13.83 -6.21 3.38
C SER A 89 12.79 -7.34 3.30
N ARG A 90 11.49 -7.01 3.28
CA ARG A 90 10.41 -7.99 3.08
C ARG A 90 10.45 -8.54 1.66
N TYR A 91 10.61 -7.65 0.67
CA TYR A 91 10.71 -8.04 -0.72
C TYR A 91 11.88 -8.99 -1.00
N LEU A 92 13.10 -8.61 -0.59
CA LEU A 92 14.31 -9.43 -0.77
C LEU A 92 14.20 -10.79 -0.06
N LYS A 93 13.61 -10.85 1.13
CA LYS A 93 13.33 -12.11 1.82
C LYS A 93 12.37 -12.98 1.02
N THR A 94 11.30 -12.39 0.49
CA THR A 94 10.30 -13.09 -0.30
C THR A 94 10.95 -13.67 -1.56
N LEU A 95 11.70 -12.88 -2.34
CA LEU A 95 12.45 -13.36 -3.51
C LEU A 95 13.35 -14.55 -3.15
N ARG A 96 14.24 -14.40 -2.16
CA ARG A 96 15.15 -15.47 -1.73
C ARG A 96 14.38 -16.74 -1.33
N SER A 97 13.34 -16.59 -0.51
CA SER A 97 12.57 -17.73 -0.02
C SER A 97 11.83 -18.45 -1.14
N SER A 98 11.25 -17.71 -2.09
CA SER A 98 10.52 -18.28 -3.21
C SER A 98 11.47 -19.06 -4.12
N ALA A 99 12.63 -18.51 -4.47
CA ALA A 99 13.62 -19.18 -5.34
C ALA A 99 14.25 -20.43 -4.70
N ASN A 100 14.42 -20.44 -3.37
CA ASN A 100 14.87 -21.64 -2.66
C ASN A 100 13.85 -22.78 -2.73
N SER A 101 12.56 -22.47 -2.79
CA SER A 101 11.50 -23.46 -2.61
C SER A 101 10.92 -24.01 -3.91
N THR A 102 11.37 -23.56 -5.09
CA THR A 102 10.85 -24.01 -6.40
C THR A 102 11.93 -23.93 -7.46
N ASP A 103 11.77 -24.74 -8.51
CA ASP A 103 12.61 -24.70 -9.72
C ASP A 103 11.83 -24.15 -10.93
N ASP A 104 10.53 -23.95 -10.78
CA ASP A 104 9.65 -23.40 -11.81
C ASP A 104 9.47 -21.88 -11.65
N ILE A 105 9.61 -21.16 -12.78
CA ILE A 105 9.53 -19.69 -12.88
C ILE A 105 8.13 -19.19 -12.50
N ASN A 106 7.08 -19.86 -12.97
CA ASN A 106 5.70 -19.45 -12.71
C ASN A 106 5.34 -19.63 -11.24
N ALA A 107 5.75 -20.74 -10.63
CA ALA A 107 5.58 -21.01 -9.21
C ALA A 107 6.40 -20.05 -8.35
N PHE A 108 7.59 -19.64 -8.79
CA PHE A 108 8.39 -18.62 -8.12
C PHE A 108 7.61 -17.31 -8.01
N TYR A 109 7.10 -16.82 -9.14
CA TYR A 109 6.38 -15.56 -9.20
C TYR A 109 5.04 -15.59 -8.47
N THR A 110 4.27 -16.67 -8.67
CA THR A 110 3.02 -16.91 -7.95
C THR A 110 3.25 -16.81 -6.44
N ARG A 111 4.32 -17.40 -5.91
CA ARG A 111 4.66 -17.31 -4.49
C ARG A 111 5.07 -15.91 -4.04
N VAL A 112 5.77 -15.15 -4.89
CA VAL A 112 6.11 -13.75 -4.59
C VAL A 112 4.82 -12.94 -4.42
N TYR A 113 3.88 -13.07 -5.35
CA TYR A 113 2.59 -12.37 -5.33
C TYR A 113 1.65 -12.81 -4.23
N LEU A 114 1.64 -14.10 -3.88
CA LEU A 114 0.88 -14.57 -2.72
C LEU A 114 1.41 -13.96 -1.41
N LYS A 115 2.74 -13.79 -1.28
CA LYS A 115 3.36 -13.21 -0.08
C LYS A 115 3.33 -11.68 -0.04
N ILE A 116 3.25 -11.04 -1.21
CA ILE A 116 3.20 -9.59 -1.37
C ILE A 116 2.12 -9.24 -2.42
N PRO A 117 0.83 -9.25 -2.04
CA PRO A 117 -0.27 -9.08 -2.98
C PRO A 117 -0.31 -7.74 -3.72
N SER A 118 0.27 -6.68 -3.14
CA SER A 118 0.35 -5.36 -3.77
C SER A 118 1.16 -5.36 -5.07
N LEU A 119 2.04 -6.35 -5.27
CA LEU A 119 2.82 -6.48 -6.51
C LEU A 119 2.01 -7.01 -7.71
N LYS A 120 0.77 -7.46 -7.51
CA LYS A 120 -0.06 -7.99 -8.62
C LYS A 120 -0.32 -6.96 -9.71
N ASN A 121 -0.32 -5.67 -9.34
CA ASN A 121 -0.50 -4.57 -10.28
C ASN A 121 0.83 -4.07 -10.87
N GLU A 122 1.97 -4.62 -10.41
CA GLU A 122 3.32 -4.25 -10.81
C GLU A 122 3.89 -5.33 -11.75
N ALA A 123 3.18 -5.60 -12.83
CA ALA A 123 3.53 -6.69 -13.73
C ALA A 123 4.91 -6.44 -14.37
N LEU A 124 5.81 -7.41 -14.21
CA LEU A 124 7.03 -7.48 -15.00
C LEU A 124 6.71 -8.21 -16.31
N ASP A 125 7.37 -7.81 -17.40
CA ASP A 125 7.34 -8.62 -18.62
C ASP A 125 8.02 -9.98 -18.40
N ASP A 126 7.69 -10.96 -19.24
CA ASP A 126 8.18 -12.34 -19.11
C ASP A 126 9.71 -12.46 -19.15
N SER A 127 10.38 -11.59 -19.91
CA SER A 127 11.84 -11.58 -20.02
C SER A 127 12.48 -11.12 -18.71
N THR A 128 12.01 -10.01 -18.16
CA THR A 128 12.45 -9.45 -16.88
C THR A 128 12.17 -10.42 -15.74
N LEU A 129 11.00 -11.06 -15.74
CA LEU A 129 10.61 -12.05 -14.75
C LEU A 129 11.53 -13.27 -14.77
N SER A 130 11.83 -13.79 -15.95
CA SER A 130 12.77 -14.92 -16.15
C SER A 130 14.18 -14.56 -15.69
N LYS A 131 14.70 -13.39 -16.11
CA LYS A 131 16.02 -12.90 -15.69
C LYS A 131 16.11 -12.71 -14.17
N LEU A 132 15.09 -12.10 -13.57
CA LEU A 132 15.02 -11.92 -12.12
C LEU A 132 15.02 -13.26 -11.39
N TYR A 133 14.25 -14.24 -11.88
CA TYR A 133 14.25 -15.58 -11.32
C TYR A 133 15.66 -16.20 -11.36
N ILE A 134 16.33 -16.17 -12.51
CA ILE A 134 17.67 -16.74 -12.68
C ILE A 134 18.67 -16.06 -11.74
N ALA A 135 18.71 -14.73 -11.70
CA ALA A 135 19.61 -13.97 -10.83
C ALA A 135 19.41 -14.31 -9.35
N VAL A 136 18.15 -14.36 -8.90
CA VAL A 136 17.80 -14.71 -7.52
C VAL A 136 18.13 -16.18 -7.23
N LYS A 137 17.83 -17.11 -8.16
CA LYS A 137 18.05 -18.55 -8.01
C LYS A 137 19.53 -18.89 -7.89
N ASN A 138 20.37 -18.35 -8.76
CA ASN A 138 21.82 -18.55 -8.73
C ASN A 138 22.44 -18.06 -7.40
N ASN A 139 21.84 -17.03 -6.81
CA ASN A 139 22.28 -16.48 -5.53
C ASN A 139 21.56 -17.05 -4.29
N SER A 140 20.62 -17.97 -4.51
CA SER A 140 19.89 -18.69 -3.46
C SER A 140 20.72 -19.84 -2.88
N LEU A 141 20.37 -20.33 -1.68
CA LEU A 141 21.10 -21.46 -1.08
C LEU A 141 20.95 -22.71 -1.94
N ARG A 142 19.72 -22.99 -2.37
CA ARG A 142 19.44 -24.18 -3.19
C ARG A 142 20.17 -24.12 -4.53
N GLY A 143 20.12 -22.99 -5.23
CA GLY A 143 20.84 -22.84 -6.51
C GLY A 143 22.35 -23.01 -6.38
N LYS A 144 22.95 -22.52 -5.29
CA LYS A 144 24.38 -22.77 -5.01
C LYS A 144 24.70 -24.24 -4.76
N LEU A 145 23.83 -24.94 -4.02
CA LEU A 145 23.98 -26.39 -3.79
C LEU A 145 23.80 -27.19 -5.08
N ASP A 146 22.82 -26.84 -5.91
CA ASP A 146 22.59 -27.49 -7.20
C ASP A 146 23.80 -27.30 -8.14
N HIS A 147 24.42 -26.11 -8.14
CA HIS A 147 25.65 -25.84 -8.89
C HIS A 147 26.81 -26.69 -8.39
N ALA A 148 27.07 -26.67 -7.08
CA ALA A 148 28.14 -27.47 -6.47
C ALA A 148 27.94 -28.98 -6.72
N GLY A 149 26.70 -29.47 -6.67
CA GLY A 149 26.39 -30.87 -6.97
C GLY A 149 26.71 -31.26 -8.41
N LYS A 150 26.46 -30.38 -9.39
CA LYS A 150 26.85 -30.58 -10.80
C LYS A 150 28.36 -30.54 -11.00
N GLU A 151 29.05 -29.66 -10.28
CA GLU A 151 30.52 -29.61 -10.29
C GLU A 151 31.18 -30.82 -9.63
N LEU A 152 30.44 -31.62 -8.87
CA LEU A 152 30.95 -32.83 -8.22
C LEU A 152 30.43 -34.12 -8.87
N SER A 153 29.50 -34.05 -9.84
CA SER A 153 28.88 -35.24 -10.45
C SER A 153 29.79 -36.01 -11.41
N TRP A 154 31.04 -35.58 -11.59
CA TRP A 154 32.08 -36.26 -12.37
C TRP A 154 33.17 -36.90 -11.49
N LEU A 155 33.04 -36.80 -10.16
CA LEU A 155 33.84 -37.54 -9.17
C LEU A 155 33.10 -38.82 -8.75
#